data_AF-A0A9P7KL78-F1
#
_entry.id   AF-A0A9P7KL78-F1
#
_cell.length_a   1.000
_cell.length_b   1.000
_cell.length_c   1.000
_cell.angle_alpha   90.00
_cell.angle_beta   90.00
_cell.angle_gamma   90.00
#
_symmetry.space_group_name_H-M   'P 1'
#
loop_
_entity.id
_entity.type
_entity.pdbx_description
1 polymer ?
#
loop_
_entity_poly.entity_id
_entity_poly.type
_entity_poly.pdbx_seq_one_letter_code
_entity_poly.pdbx_strand_id
1 'polypeptide(L)'
;MAPYYGPEEDAATIFLERTFLAGDFICGVGYGGFPSIFSGSKSQFLITFSGIQLVLYTVFLLVIESIFEGVQTRTVELMYVDNRNYPGGPWEYFLATQNLPINVMFISCIFTLTFLADLLVMWRCWVIWGTSGKHVAYTVIAFPSTILLASFGAKDSNTPRVSSKSTLN
;
A
#
# COMPACT_ATOMS: atom_id res chain seq x y z
N MET A 1 -40.98 12.41 -5.04
CA MET A 1 -39.55 12.39 -4.70
C MET A 1 -39.27 11.06 -4.04
N ALA A 2 -38.40 10.23 -4.59
CA ALA A 2 -38.01 9.00 -3.90
C ALA A 2 -37.35 9.38 -2.56
N PRO A 3 -37.61 8.65 -1.47
CA PRO A 3 -36.91 8.89 -0.21
C PRO A 3 -35.40 8.80 -0.43
N TYR A 4 -34.65 9.75 0.13
CA TYR A 4 -33.20 9.74 0.05
C TYR A 4 -32.67 8.53 0.82
N TYR A 5 -32.14 7.55 0.09
CA TYR A 5 -31.63 6.28 0.64
C TYR A 5 -30.12 6.35 0.92
N GLY A 6 -29.57 7.56 1.00
CA GLY A 6 -28.16 7.76 1.37
C GLY A 6 -27.97 7.66 2.89
N PRO A 7 -26.74 7.37 3.35
CA PRO A 7 -26.43 7.37 4.78
C PRO A 7 -26.62 8.76 5.39
N GLU A 8 -27.10 8.82 6.64
CA GLU A 8 -27.23 10.05 7.43
C GLU A 8 -25.91 10.33 8.16
N GLU A 9 -24.87 10.68 7.41
CA GLU A 9 -23.51 10.88 7.91
C GLU A 9 -22.93 12.24 7.50
N ASP A 10 -21.83 12.65 8.15
CA ASP A 10 -21.12 13.88 7.79
C ASP A 10 -20.57 13.82 6.35
N ALA A 11 -20.57 14.97 5.67
CA ALA A 11 -20.15 15.05 4.28
C ALA A 11 -18.67 14.66 4.08
N ALA A 12 -17.81 14.88 5.08
CA ALA A 12 -16.41 14.48 5.00
C ALA A 12 -16.25 12.95 5.05
N THR A 13 -17.01 12.26 5.90
CA THR A 13 -17.00 10.79 5.98
C THR A 13 -17.48 10.18 4.67
N ILE A 14 -18.59 10.68 4.12
CA ILE A 14 -19.11 10.22 2.82
C ILE A 14 -18.09 10.44 1.69
N PHE A 15 -17.38 11.57 1.69
CA PHE A 15 -16.34 11.84 0.71
C PHE A 15 -15.16 10.86 0.86
N LEU A 16 -14.77 10.55 2.09
CA LEU A 16 -13.69 9.63 2.39
C LEU A 16 -14.02 8.20 1.97
N GLU A 17 -15.24 7.74 2.24
CA GLU A 17 -15.74 6.44 1.77
C GLU A 17 -15.75 6.33 0.25
N ARG A 18 -16.20 7.40 -0.44
CA ARG A 18 -16.19 7.46 -1.91
C ARG A 18 -14.78 7.43 -2.49
N THR A 19 -13.85 8.17 -1.90
CA THR A 19 -12.46 8.20 -2.37
C THR A 19 -11.73 6.89 -2.08
N PHE A 20 -12.03 6.23 -0.96
CA PHE A 20 -11.54 4.90 -0.65
C PHE A 20 -12.01 3.87 -1.68
N LEU A 21 -13.32 3.83 -1.99
CA LEU A 21 -13.88 2.96 -3.03
C LEU A 21 -13.33 3.27 -4.43
N ALA A 22 -13.14 4.56 -4.76
CA ALA A 22 -12.53 4.94 -6.03
C ALA A 22 -11.08 4.46 -6.12
N GLY A 23 -10.33 4.51 -5.01
CA GLY A 23 -8.96 4.01 -4.92
C GLY A 23 -8.86 2.50 -5.11
N ASP A 24 -9.77 1.76 -4.49
CA ASP A 24 -9.93 0.31 -4.66
C ASP A 24 -10.17 -0.06 -6.14
N PHE A 25 -11.10 0.63 -6.79
CA PHE A 25 -11.38 0.42 -8.21
C PHE A 25 -10.17 0.72 -9.10
N ILE A 26 -9.43 1.79 -8.83
CA ILE A 26 -8.22 2.15 -9.58
C ILE A 26 -7.11 1.10 -9.38
N CYS A 27 -6.95 0.56 -8.17
CA CYS A 27 -6.00 -0.54 -7.91
C CYS A 27 -6.37 -1.79 -8.71
N GLY A 28 -7.64 -2.22 -8.67
CA GLY A 28 -8.09 -3.38 -9.43
C GLY A 28 -7.93 -3.24 -10.95
N VAL A 29 -8.14 -2.03 -11.50
CA VAL A 29 -7.84 -1.74 -12.92
C VAL A 29 -6.33 -1.80 -13.19
N GLY A 30 -5.51 -1.28 -12.26
CA GLY A 30 -4.05 -1.35 -12.32
C GLY A 30 -3.53 -2.79 -12.33
N TYR A 31 -4.07 -3.66 -11.48
CA TYR A 31 -3.76 -5.09 -11.42
C TYR A 31 -3.92 -5.78 -12.78
N GLY A 32 -4.98 -5.45 -13.53
CA GLY A 32 -5.22 -5.99 -14.87
C GLY A 32 -4.15 -5.60 -15.92
N GLY A 33 -3.42 -4.51 -15.69
CA GLY A 33 -2.32 -4.07 -16.56
C GLY A 33 -1.06 -4.92 -16.43
N PHE A 34 -0.75 -5.44 -15.24
CA PHE A 34 0.51 -6.16 -14.98
C PHE A 34 0.70 -7.45 -15.81
N PRO A 35 -0.31 -8.32 -16.00
CA PRO A 35 -0.20 -9.52 -16.85
C PRO A 35 0.12 -9.21 -18.32
N SER A 36 -0.37 -8.08 -18.83
CA SER A 36 -0.15 -7.69 -20.24
C SER A 36 1.31 -7.30 -20.51
N ILE A 37 1.93 -6.58 -19.57
CA ILE A 37 3.35 -6.21 -19.61
C ILE A 37 4.22 -7.46 -19.44
N PHE A 38 3.81 -8.40 -18.58
CA PHE A 38 4.51 -9.67 -18.39
C PHE A 38 4.51 -10.51 -19.68
N SER A 39 3.39 -10.56 -20.40
CA SER A 39 3.28 -11.27 -21.68
C SER A 39 4.17 -10.63 -22.76
N GLY A 40 4.19 -9.28 -22.85
CA GLY A 40 5.07 -8.56 -23.76
C GLY A 40 6.56 -8.70 -23.43
N SER A 41 6.90 -8.77 -22.14
CA SER A 41 8.30 -8.89 -21.68
C SER A 41 8.90 -10.25 -21.99
N LYS A 42 8.13 -11.34 -22.00
CA LYS A 42 8.62 -12.67 -22.42
C LYS A 42 9.18 -12.65 -23.84
N SER A 43 8.58 -11.87 -24.75
CA SER A 43 9.03 -11.79 -26.15
C SER A 43 10.36 -11.04 -26.33
N GLN A 44 10.70 -10.10 -25.44
CA GLN A 44 11.91 -9.27 -25.57
C GLN A 44 13.04 -9.70 -24.61
N PHE A 45 12.71 -10.33 -23.49
CA PHE A 45 13.64 -10.54 -22.37
C PHE A 45 14.14 -11.99 -22.23
N LEU A 46 13.56 -12.96 -22.96
CA LEU A 46 14.05 -14.35 -23.02
C LEU A 46 15.39 -14.51 -23.76
N ILE A 47 15.96 -13.41 -24.27
CA ILE A 47 17.21 -13.41 -25.06
C ILE A 47 18.46 -13.34 -24.15
N THR A 48 18.32 -13.03 -22.84
CA THR A 48 19.46 -12.98 -21.91
C THR A 48 19.22 -13.75 -20.60
N PHE A 49 20.23 -14.50 -20.14
CA PHE A 49 20.19 -15.34 -18.92
C PHE A 49 19.86 -14.56 -17.64
N SER A 50 20.19 -13.26 -17.60
CA SER A 50 19.89 -12.34 -16.50
C SER A 50 18.41 -11.95 -16.41
N GLY A 51 17.60 -12.32 -17.41
CA GLY A 51 16.21 -11.91 -17.49
C GLY A 51 15.24 -12.78 -16.70
N ILE A 52 15.57 -14.06 -16.50
CA ILE A 52 14.73 -15.02 -15.80
C ILE A 52 14.54 -14.66 -14.33
N GLN A 53 15.59 -14.18 -13.64
CA GLN A 53 15.50 -13.78 -12.23
C GLN A 53 14.51 -12.62 -12.02
N LEU A 54 14.50 -11.66 -12.95
CA LEU A 54 13.58 -10.53 -12.93
C LEU A 54 12.14 -10.97 -13.24
N VAL A 55 11.97 -11.86 -14.21
CA VAL A 55 10.66 -12.44 -14.54
C VAL A 55 10.09 -13.19 -13.32
N LEU A 56 10.90 -14.01 -12.64
CA LEU A 56 10.50 -14.70 -11.42
C LEU A 56 10.15 -13.72 -10.29
N TYR A 57 10.93 -12.65 -10.11
CA TYR A 57 10.65 -11.62 -9.12
C TYR A 57 9.34 -10.85 -9.42
N THR A 58 9.07 -10.53 -10.69
CA THR A 58 7.80 -9.90 -11.10
C THR A 58 6.61 -10.83 -10.92
N VAL A 59 6.76 -12.14 -11.16
CA VAL A 59 5.70 -13.13 -10.85
C VAL A 59 5.46 -13.19 -9.34
N PHE A 60 6.51 -13.17 -8.52
CA PHE A 60 6.37 -13.15 -7.07
C PHE A 60 5.63 -11.91 -6.58
N LEU A 61 5.95 -10.74 -7.13
CA LEU A 61 5.21 -9.49 -6.90
C LEU A 61 3.72 -9.63 -7.28
N LEU A 62 3.43 -10.17 -8.46
CA LEU A 62 2.06 -10.36 -8.94
C LEU A 62 1.24 -11.28 -8.01
N VAL A 63 1.86 -12.33 -7.46
CA VAL A 63 1.19 -13.24 -6.52
C VAL A 63 0.82 -12.50 -5.23
N ILE A 64 1.71 -11.68 -4.68
CA ILE A 64 1.42 -10.90 -3.47
C ILE A 64 0.33 -9.86 -3.75
N GLU A 65 0.37 -9.21 -4.92
CA GLU A 65 -0.64 -8.24 -5.35
C GLU A 65 -2.01 -8.89 -5.49
N SER A 66 -2.07 -10.11 -6.03
CA SER A 66 -3.30 -10.89 -6.14
C SER A 66 -3.93 -11.17 -4.78
N ILE A 67 -3.10 -11.49 -3.78
CA ILE A 67 -3.55 -11.74 -2.40
C ILE A 67 -4.08 -10.44 -1.79
N PHE A 68 -3.40 -9.32 -2.01
CA PHE A 68 -3.82 -8.01 -1.54
C PHE A 68 -5.20 -7.61 -2.07
N GLU A 69 -5.41 -7.70 -3.38
CA GLU A 69 -6.70 -7.42 -4.03
C GLU A 69 -7.83 -8.30 -3.49
N GLY A 70 -7.55 -9.59 -3.27
CA GLY A 70 -8.53 -10.51 -2.68
C GLY A 70 -8.92 -10.14 -1.25
N VAL A 71 -7.94 -9.78 -0.41
CA VAL A 71 -8.19 -9.32 0.97
C VAL A 71 -8.93 -8.00 0.97
N GLN A 72 -8.55 -7.06 0.10
CA GLN A 72 -9.17 -5.74 -0.02
C GLN A 72 -10.64 -5.84 -0.44
N THR A 73 -10.93 -6.65 -1.47
CA THR A 73 -12.30 -6.91 -1.91
C THR A 73 -13.16 -7.45 -0.77
N ARG A 74 -12.61 -8.37 0.04
CA ARG A 74 -13.33 -8.92 1.19
C ARG A 74 -13.57 -7.87 2.29
N THR A 75 -12.62 -6.98 2.53
CA THR A 75 -12.79 -5.87 3.46
C THR A 75 -13.89 -4.91 3.01
N VAL A 76 -13.91 -4.55 1.72
CA VAL A 76 -14.93 -3.68 1.12
C VAL A 76 -16.33 -4.32 1.22
N GLU A 77 -16.45 -5.61 0.96
CA GLU A 77 -17.69 -6.37 1.11
C GLU A 77 -18.19 -6.33 2.57
N LEU A 78 -17.32 -6.63 3.54
CA LEU A 78 -17.69 -6.62 4.96
C LEU A 78 -18.14 -5.24 5.44
N MET A 79 -17.52 -4.18 4.92
CA MET A 79 -17.75 -2.79 5.28
C MET A 79 -19.02 -2.22 4.66
N TYR A 80 -19.19 -2.36 3.34
CA TYR A 80 -20.28 -1.70 2.60
C TYR A 80 -21.50 -2.60 2.33
N VAL A 81 -21.35 -3.92 2.41
CA VAL A 81 -22.45 -4.88 2.17
C VAL A 81 -22.95 -5.45 3.50
N ASP A 82 -22.09 -6.13 4.25
CA ASP A 82 -22.51 -6.90 5.42
C ASP A 82 -22.80 -6.01 6.65
N ASN A 83 -21.98 -4.97 6.88
CA ASN A 83 -22.05 -4.14 8.10
C ASN A 83 -22.30 -2.65 7.82
N ARG A 84 -23.05 -2.36 6.75
CA ARG A 84 -23.35 -0.97 6.35
C ARG A 84 -24.06 -0.15 7.42
N ASN A 85 -24.90 -0.78 8.24
CA ASN A 85 -25.68 -0.13 9.30
C ASN A 85 -24.94 -0.09 10.65
N TYR A 86 -23.62 -0.30 10.66
CA TYR A 86 -22.84 -0.24 11.89
C TYR A 86 -22.92 1.18 12.52
N PRO A 87 -23.01 1.32 13.86
CA PRO A 87 -23.09 2.63 14.50
C PRO A 87 -21.83 3.44 14.21
N GLY A 88 -21.99 4.62 13.59
CA GLY A 88 -20.89 5.47 13.14
C GLY A 88 -20.49 5.27 11.67
N GLY A 89 -21.12 4.32 10.98
CA GLY A 89 -20.95 4.12 9.56
C GLY A 89 -19.93 3.04 9.17
N PRO A 90 -19.83 2.76 7.87
CA PRO A 90 -18.85 1.83 7.32
C PRO A 90 -17.41 2.17 7.72
N TRP A 91 -17.04 3.46 7.72
CA TRP A 91 -15.69 3.89 8.09
C TRP A 91 -15.33 3.59 9.56
N GLU A 92 -16.26 3.80 10.49
CA GLU A 92 -16.04 3.46 11.90
C GLU A 92 -15.94 1.95 12.13
N TYR A 93 -16.68 1.14 11.34
CA TYR A 93 -16.52 -0.32 11.37
C TYR A 93 -15.10 -0.75 10.96
N PHE A 94 -14.52 -0.12 9.93
CA PHE A 94 -13.15 -0.39 9.49
C PHE A 94 -12.13 -0.06 10.59
N LEU A 95 -12.28 1.08 11.27
CA LEU A 95 -11.41 1.48 12.37
C LEU A 95 -11.55 0.55 13.59
N ALA A 96 -12.78 0.14 13.93
CA ALA A 96 -13.04 -0.77 15.04
C ALA A 96 -12.51 -2.19 14.78
N THR A 97 -12.43 -2.61 13.53
CA THR A 97 -12.00 -3.96 13.12
C THR A 97 -10.54 -4.03 12.65
N GLN A 98 -9.70 -3.05 12.93
CA GLN A 98 -8.29 -3.08 12.49
C GLN A 98 -7.49 -4.27 13.05
N ASN A 99 -7.89 -4.81 14.20
CA ASN A 99 -7.25 -5.99 14.80
C ASN A 99 -7.69 -7.33 14.18
N LEU A 100 -8.70 -7.32 13.30
CA LEU A 100 -9.12 -8.53 12.60
C LEU A 100 -7.97 -9.01 11.67
N PRO A 101 -7.71 -10.32 11.58
CA PRO A 101 -6.64 -10.86 10.73
C PRO A 101 -6.71 -10.40 9.27
N ILE A 102 -7.91 -10.13 8.75
CA ILE A 102 -8.13 -9.59 7.40
C ILE A 102 -7.48 -8.20 7.24
N ASN A 103 -7.72 -7.29 8.18
CA ASN A 103 -7.16 -5.93 8.12
C ASN A 103 -5.66 -5.92 8.42
N VAL A 104 -5.18 -6.79 9.30
CA VAL A 104 -3.74 -6.97 9.53
C VAL A 104 -3.05 -7.48 8.26
N MET A 105 -3.65 -8.45 7.57
CA MET A 105 -3.15 -8.94 6.28
C MET A 105 -3.14 -7.83 5.23
N PHE A 106 -4.22 -7.03 5.13
CA PHE A 106 -4.30 -5.88 4.23
C PHE A 106 -3.13 -4.90 4.41
N ILE A 107 -2.88 -4.46 5.66
CA ILE A 107 -1.79 -3.53 5.98
C ILE A 107 -0.41 -4.17 5.73
N SER A 108 -0.25 -5.46 6.05
CA SER A 108 1.03 -6.14 5.81
C SER A 108 1.34 -6.30 4.33
N CYS A 109 0.31 -6.58 3.50
CA CYS A 109 0.46 -6.77 2.07
C CYS A 109 0.80 -5.45 1.37
N ILE A 110 0.10 -4.35 1.69
CA ILE A 110 0.39 -3.04 1.06
C ILE A 110 1.82 -2.56 1.40
N PHE A 111 2.27 -2.79 2.63
CA PHE A 111 3.63 -2.46 3.04
C PHE A 111 4.67 -3.30 2.30
N THR A 112 4.44 -4.61 2.23
CA THR A 112 5.32 -5.56 1.52
C THR A 112 5.37 -5.24 0.02
N LEU A 113 4.23 -4.97 -0.60
CA LEU A 113 4.15 -4.62 -2.03
C LEU A 113 4.91 -3.33 -2.32
N THR A 114 4.70 -2.28 -1.53
CA THR A 114 5.41 -1.01 -1.69
C THR A 114 6.92 -1.23 -1.56
N PHE A 115 7.34 -1.98 -0.54
CA PHE A 115 8.75 -2.28 -0.31
C PHE A 115 9.39 -3.06 -1.46
N LEU A 116 8.72 -4.11 -1.97
CA LEU A 116 9.24 -4.91 -3.08
C LEU A 116 9.22 -4.12 -4.41
N ALA A 117 8.23 -3.25 -4.61
CA ALA A 117 8.16 -2.36 -5.78
C ALA A 117 9.32 -1.35 -5.78
N ASP A 118 9.62 -0.73 -4.64
CA ASP A 118 10.75 0.18 -4.50
C ASP A 118 12.09 -0.53 -4.76
N LEU A 119 12.26 -1.75 -4.23
CA LEU A 119 13.45 -2.57 -4.50
C LEU A 119 13.60 -2.91 -5.99
N LEU A 120 12.50 -3.20 -6.70
CA LEU A 120 12.51 -3.44 -8.13
C LEU A 120 13.03 -2.22 -8.90
N VAL A 121 12.51 -1.03 -8.58
CA VAL A 121 12.91 0.23 -9.23
C VAL A 121 14.38 0.52 -8.93
N MET A 122 14.79 0.32 -7.67
CA MET A 122 16.18 0.49 -7.24
C MET A 122 17.14 -0.43 -8.01
N TRP A 123 16.76 -1.70 -8.21
CA TRP A 123 17.53 -2.64 -9.03
C TRP A 123 17.65 -2.17 -10.49
N ARG A 124 16.54 -1.70 -11.09
CA ARG A 124 16.57 -1.19 -12.48
C ARG A 124 17.47 0.04 -12.61
N CYS A 125 17.39 0.96 -11.66
CA CYS A 125 18.30 2.10 -11.60
C CYS A 125 19.76 1.63 -11.48
N TRP A 126 20.05 0.68 -10.59
CA TRP A 126 21.40 0.14 -10.44
C TRP A 126 21.96 -0.46 -11.74
N VAL A 127 21.15 -1.24 -12.46
CA VAL A 127 21.59 -1.87 -13.73
C VAL A 127 21.89 -0.81 -14.80
N ILE A 128 21.04 0.21 -14.94
CA ILE A 128 21.21 1.29 -15.94
C ILE A 128 22.46 2.14 -15.63
N TRP A 129 22.60 2.56 -14.37
CA TRP A 129 23.70 3.42 -13.95
C TRP A 129 25.01 2.66 -13.72
N GLY A 130 24.95 1.34 -13.49
CA GLY A 130 26.12 0.46 -13.38
C GLY A 130 26.97 0.43 -14.65
N THR A 131 26.36 0.62 -15.83
CA THR A 131 27.05 0.77 -17.11
C THR A 131 27.72 2.14 -17.31
N SER A 132 27.24 3.19 -16.63
CA SER A 132 27.74 4.56 -16.79
C SER A 132 28.73 4.99 -15.69
N GLY A 133 28.78 4.28 -14.56
CA GLY A 133 29.75 4.50 -13.47
C GLY A 133 29.19 4.19 -12.08
N LYS A 134 29.90 3.36 -11.31
CA LYS A 134 29.48 2.87 -9.96
C LYS A 134 29.19 3.99 -8.94
N HIS A 135 29.82 5.16 -9.09
CA HIS A 135 29.66 6.28 -8.16
C HIS A 135 28.31 7.00 -8.31
N VAL A 136 27.78 7.12 -9.54
CA VAL A 136 26.46 7.73 -9.79
C VAL A 136 25.34 6.79 -9.35
N ALA A 137 25.55 5.48 -9.51
CA ALA A 137 24.60 4.48 -9.01
C ALA A 137 24.47 4.50 -7.48
N TYR A 138 25.58 4.71 -6.75
CA TYR A 138 25.56 4.82 -5.29
C TYR A 138 24.83 6.08 -4.79
N THR A 139 25.02 7.24 -5.43
CA THR A 139 24.37 8.49 -4.99
C THR A 139 22.86 8.48 -5.22
N VAL A 140 22.38 7.88 -6.33
CA VAL A 140 20.95 7.77 -6.63
C VAL A 140 20.23 6.80 -5.69
N ILE A 141 20.91 5.76 -5.19
CA ILE A 141 20.38 4.81 -4.22
C ILE A 141 20.44 5.35 -2.78
N ALA A 142 21.47 6.13 -2.46
CA ALA A 142 21.63 6.72 -1.13
C ALA A 142 20.41 7.57 -0.75
N PHE A 143 19.88 8.38 -1.68
CA PHE A 143 18.76 9.29 -1.41
C PHE A 143 17.49 8.60 -0.88
N PRO A 144 16.88 7.61 -1.57
CA PRO A 144 15.73 6.88 -1.03
C PRO A 144 16.07 6.08 0.23
N SER A 145 17.28 5.51 0.34
CA SER A 145 17.70 4.79 1.55
C SER A 145 17.83 5.70 2.79
N THR A 146 18.26 6.95 2.60
CA THR A 146 18.33 7.94 3.69
C THR A 146 16.96 8.43 4.12
N ILE A 147 15.98 8.50 3.21
CA ILE A 147 14.59 8.86 3.54
C ILE A 147 13.96 7.75 4.39
N LEU A 148 14.21 6.49 4.04
CA LEU A 148 13.77 5.34 4.84
C LEU A 148 14.42 5.34 6.23
N LEU A 149 15.74 5.53 6.32
CA LEU A 149 16.44 5.61 7.61
C LEU A 149 16.02 6.81 8.46
N ALA A 150 15.75 7.96 7.85
CA ALA A 150 15.24 9.15 8.54
C ALA A 150 13.87 8.91 9.18
N SER A 151 13.02 8.08 8.55
CA SER A 151 11.71 7.72 9.10
C SER A 151 11.82 6.89 10.39
N PHE A 152 12.82 6.01 10.49
CA PHE A 152 13.08 5.24 11.72
C PHE A 152 13.79 6.05 12.81
N GLY A 153 14.57 7.07 12.43
CA GLY A 153 15.30 7.94 13.36
C GLY A 153 14.45 9.02 14.05
N ALA A 154 13.22 9.27 13.59
CA ALA A 154 12.34 10.29 14.16
C ALA A 154 11.57 9.85 15.43
N LYS A 155 11.87 8.66 15.99
CA LYS A 155 11.37 8.27 17.30
C LYS A 155 12.27 8.87 18.40
N ASP A 156 11.64 9.65 19.28
CA ASP A 156 12.10 10.13 20.61
C ASP A 156 12.36 11.65 20.78
N SER A 157 11.50 12.52 20.25
CA SER A 157 11.47 13.92 20.72
C SER A 157 10.14 14.39 21.32
N ASN A 158 9.09 13.56 21.32
CA ASN A 158 7.75 13.98 21.75
C ASN A 158 7.12 13.10 22.83
N THR A 159 7.92 12.72 23.84
CA THR A 159 7.38 12.18 25.10
C THR A 159 6.95 13.36 25.98
N PRO A 160 5.64 13.66 26.16
CA PRO A 160 5.23 14.69 27.09
C PRO A 160 5.59 14.25 28.52
N ARG A 161 6.47 15.01 29.18
CA ARG A 161 6.66 14.89 30.63
C ARG A 161 5.33 15.24 31.29
N VAL A 162 4.66 14.24 31.86
CA VAL A 162 3.56 14.42 32.79
C VAL A 162 4.10 15.25 33.97
N SER A 163 3.74 16.53 34.02
CA SER A 163 4.00 17.41 35.15
C SER A 163 3.12 16.97 36.32
N SER A 164 3.69 16.19 37.24
CA SER A 164 3.16 16.01 38.58
C SER A 164 3.17 17.35 39.31
N LYS A 165 2.07 18.10 39.25
CA LYS A 165 1.71 19.09 40.27
C LYS A 165 0.48 18.57 41.01
N SER A 166 0.72 17.69 41.97
CA SER A 166 -0.25 17.40 43.02
C SER A 166 -0.32 18.61 43.96
N THR A 167 -1.45 19.28 43.91
CA THR A 167 -2.03 20.18 44.90
C THR A 167 -1.82 19.68 46.33
N LEU A 168 -1.08 20.46 47.12
CA LEU A 168 -1.23 20.55 48.56
C LEU A 168 -1.54 22.02 48.88
N ASN A 169 -2.54 22.20 49.74
CA ASN A 169 -3.23 23.42 50.18
C ASN A 169 -4.51 23.74 49.40
#